data_AF-A0A7S2C552-F1
#
_entry.id   AF-A0A7S2C552-F1
#
_cell.length_a   1.000
_cell.length_b   1.000
_cell.length_c   1.000
_cell.angle_alpha   90.00
_cell.angle_beta   90.00
_cell.angle_gamma   90.00
#
_symmetry.space_group_name_H-M   'P 1'
#
loop_
_entity.id
_entity.type
_entity.pdbx_description
1 polymer ?
#
loop_
_entity_poly.entity_id
_entity_poly.type
_entity_poly.pdbx_seq_one_letter_code
_entity_poly.pdbx_strand_id
1 'polypeptide(L)'
;PIGQQVMKGAPTDIYALDAQTGEVQWIFHGPTQKHKLQKGDDNIVAMGQRASQNVRGTTLPNPWSAPTIDSSGTVFIGSEEGPFFSLRDENGDGVLEGGNEVSTYDAEACFAGSSSPAIGRQMMAIASIDALYVFKR
;
A
#
# COMPACT_ATOMS: atom_id res chain seq x y z
N PRO A 1 -1.08 -2.13 9.83
CA PRO A 1 -2.01 -1.20 9.14
C PRO A 1 -3.42 -1.37 9.71
N ILE A 2 -4.18 -0.30 9.82
CA ILE A 2 -5.61 -0.32 10.17
C ILE A 2 -6.41 0.32 9.04
N GLY A 3 -7.64 -0.13 8.85
CA GLY A 3 -8.53 0.44 7.84
C GLY A 3 -9.84 -0.32 7.76
N GLN A 4 -10.92 0.42 7.55
CA GLN A 4 -12.24 -0.15 7.32
C GLN A 4 -12.42 -0.46 5.83
N GLN A 5 -12.80 -1.70 5.52
CA GLN A 5 -13.12 -2.08 4.15
C GLN A 5 -14.52 -1.57 3.76
N VAL A 6 -14.67 -1.19 2.48
CA VAL A 6 -15.97 -0.88 1.85
C VAL A 6 -16.69 0.31 2.54
N MET A 7 -15.94 1.27 3.06
CA MET A 7 -16.48 2.47 3.71
C MET A 7 -15.78 3.72 3.19
N LYS A 8 -16.46 4.45 2.29
CA LYS A 8 -15.95 5.71 1.74
C LYS A 8 -15.61 6.71 2.85
N GLY A 9 -14.43 7.31 2.77
CA GLY A 9 -13.95 8.32 3.70
C GLY A 9 -13.50 7.77 5.06
N ALA A 10 -13.53 6.46 5.28
CA ALA A 10 -12.96 5.88 6.49
C ALA A 10 -11.44 6.09 6.53
N PRO A 11 -10.86 6.37 7.71
CA PRO A 11 -9.42 6.49 7.87
C PRO A 11 -8.72 5.16 7.59
N THR A 12 -7.55 5.25 6.99
CA THR A 12 -6.66 4.12 6.75
C THR A 12 -5.28 4.55 7.27
N ASP A 13 -4.94 4.08 8.46
CA ASP A 13 -3.74 4.55 9.16
C ASP A 13 -2.75 3.41 9.31
N ILE A 14 -1.48 3.76 9.47
CA ILE A 14 -0.41 2.81 9.75
C ILE A 14 0.28 3.22 11.04
N TYR A 15 0.32 2.28 11.98
CA TYR A 15 0.96 2.45 13.27
C TYR A 15 2.21 1.60 13.29
N ALA A 16 3.34 2.20 13.64
CA ALA A 16 4.49 1.46 14.14
C ALA A 16 4.46 1.45 15.66
N LEU A 17 4.68 0.26 16.21
CA LEU A 17 4.72 0.03 17.65
C LEU A 17 6.11 -0.48 18.02
N ASP A 18 6.59 -0.07 19.18
CA ASP A 18 7.74 -0.71 19.79
C ASP A 18 7.42 -2.19 20.05
N ALA A 19 8.29 -3.08 19.58
CA ALA A 19 8.02 -4.52 19.63
C ALA A 19 8.06 -5.09 21.06
N GLN A 20 8.71 -4.41 22.01
CA GLN A 20 8.85 -4.85 23.38
C GLN A 20 7.76 -4.25 24.28
N THR A 21 7.44 -2.97 24.12
CA THR A 21 6.52 -2.23 24.99
C THR A 21 5.12 -2.10 24.40
N GLY A 22 4.97 -2.18 23.08
CA GLY A 22 3.74 -1.89 22.37
C GLY A 22 3.41 -0.39 22.28
N GLU A 23 4.31 0.49 22.71
CA GLU A 23 4.14 1.94 22.61
C GLU A 23 4.16 2.38 21.14
N VAL A 24 3.33 3.37 20.80
CA VAL A 24 3.31 3.94 19.44
C VAL A 24 4.59 4.73 19.21
N GLN A 25 5.30 4.38 18.13
CA GLN A 25 6.49 5.10 17.69
C GLN A 25 6.10 6.22 16.72
N TRP A 26 5.33 5.89 15.68
CA TRP A 26 4.83 6.86 14.72
C TRP A 26 3.49 6.43 14.13
N ILE A 27 2.78 7.40 13.55
CA ILE A 27 1.53 7.18 12.81
C ILE A 27 1.66 7.80 11.42
N PHE A 28 1.31 7.04 10.39
CA PHE A 28 1.07 7.55 9.04
C PHE A 28 -0.42 7.58 8.77
N HIS A 29 -0.93 8.76 8.43
CA HIS A 29 -2.30 8.97 7.98
C HIS A 29 -2.39 8.76 6.47
N GLY A 30 -2.84 7.57 6.08
CA GLY A 30 -2.93 7.16 4.67
C GLY A 30 -4.15 7.73 3.94
N PRO A 31 -4.28 7.42 2.64
CA PRO A 31 -5.38 7.88 1.83
C PRO A 31 -6.69 7.19 2.23
N THR A 32 -7.74 7.97 2.47
CA THR A 32 -9.08 7.43 2.71
C THR A 32 -9.70 6.85 1.44
N GLN A 33 -10.58 5.86 1.58
CA GLN A 33 -11.30 5.27 0.45
C GLN A 33 -12.10 6.35 -0.29
N LYS A 34 -11.78 6.63 -1.56
CA LYS A 34 -12.41 7.73 -2.32
C LYS A 34 -13.71 7.31 -3.00
N HIS A 35 -13.76 6.07 -3.47
CA HIS A 35 -14.82 5.55 -4.34
C HIS A 35 -15.40 4.23 -3.82
N LYS A 36 -16.45 3.72 -4.47
CA LYS A 36 -17.08 2.43 -4.10
C LYS A 36 -16.18 1.23 -4.42
N LEU A 37 -15.33 1.39 -5.42
CA LEU A 37 -14.35 0.42 -5.88
C LEU A 37 -12.96 0.98 -5.59
N GLN A 38 -12.00 0.09 -5.41
CA GLN A 38 -10.58 0.45 -5.33
C GLN A 38 -10.04 0.78 -6.72
N LYS A 39 -8.86 1.41 -6.77
CA LYS A 39 -8.22 1.84 -8.01
C LYS A 39 -7.99 0.65 -8.95
N GLY A 40 -8.37 0.79 -10.22
CA GLY A 40 -8.21 -0.25 -11.25
C GLY A 40 -9.44 -1.16 -11.37
N ASP A 41 -10.21 -1.37 -10.30
CA ASP A 41 -11.53 -2.03 -10.37
C ASP A 41 -12.61 -1.13 -11.02
N ASP A 42 -12.38 0.18 -11.13
CA ASP A 42 -13.22 1.13 -11.85
C ASP A 42 -12.91 1.22 -13.36
N ASN A 43 -11.83 0.57 -13.81
CA ASN A 43 -11.43 0.51 -15.21
C ASN A 43 -12.09 -0.69 -15.93
N ILE A 44 -13.17 -0.42 -16.67
CA ILE A 44 -13.93 -1.46 -17.39
C ILE A 44 -13.10 -2.26 -18.41
N VAL A 45 -12.05 -1.66 -18.98
CA VAL A 45 -11.16 -2.36 -19.93
C VAL A 45 -10.29 -3.36 -19.17
N ALA A 46 -9.67 -2.94 -18.06
CA ALA A 46 -8.87 -3.81 -17.21
C ALA A 46 -9.72 -4.94 -16.59
N MET A 47 -10.95 -4.64 -16.15
CA MET A 47 -11.90 -5.64 -15.68
C MET A 47 -12.20 -6.69 -16.77
N GLY A 48 -12.48 -6.23 -18.00
CA GLY A 48 -12.75 -7.09 -19.15
C GLY A 48 -11.55 -7.97 -19.54
N GLN A 49 -10.33 -7.42 -19.44
CA GLN A 49 -9.10 -8.17 -19.65
C GLN A 49 -8.90 -9.27 -18.60
N ARG A 50 -9.10 -8.95 -17.31
CA ARG A 50 -9.04 -9.95 -16.23
C ARG A 50 -10.06 -11.06 -16.44
N ALA A 51 -11.31 -10.69 -16.76
CA ALA A 51 -12.38 -11.65 -17.02
C ALA A 51 -12.10 -12.55 -18.24
N SER A 52 -11.54 -12.02 -19.33
CA SER A 52 -11.20 -12.81 -20.53
C SER A 52 -10.05 -13.80 -20.28
N GLN A 53 -9.25 -13.58 -19.25
CA GLN A 53 -8.22 -14.50 -18.78
C GLN A 53 -8.70 -15.49 -17.71
N ASN A 54 -10.01 -15.58 -17.46
CA ASN A 54 -10.63 -16.37 -16.38
C ASN A 54 -10.13 -15.99 -14.98
N VAL A 55 -9.71 -14.74 -14.79
CA VAL A 55 -9.38 -14.15 -13.49
C VAL A 55 -10.57 -13.34 -12.99
N ARG A 56 -10.69 -13.19 -11.67
CA ARG A 56 -11.74 -12.34 -11.08
C ARG A 56 -11.59 -10.90 -11.57
N GLY A 57 -12.64 -10.35 -12.18
CA GLY A 57 -12.63 -9.00 -12.74
C GLY A 57 -12.68 -7.85 -11.71
N THR A 58 -12.90 -8.16 -10.43
CA THR A 58 -12.99 -7.16 -9.34
C THR A 58 -12.44 -7.76 -8.06
N THR A 59 -11.60 -7.06 -7.32
CA THR A 59 -11.01 -7.58 -6.08
C THR A 59 -11.70 -7.07 -4.81
N LEU A 60 -12.54 -6.03 -4.91
CA LEU A 60 -13.24 -5.30 -3.83
C LEU A 60 -12.30 -4.60 -2.82
N PRO A 61 -12.70 -3.42 -2.29
CA PRO A 61 -11.84 -2.59 -1.44
C PRO A 61 -11.20 -3.34 -0.27
N ASN A 62 -9.88 -3.24 -0.18
CA ASN A 62 -9.07 -3.67 0.96
C ASN A 62 -7.94 -2.64 1.19
N PRO A 63 -8.03 -1.81 2.25
CA PRO A 63 -7.24 -0.59 2.40
C PRO A 63 -5.74 -0.71 2.13
N TRP A 64 -5.16 -1.84 2.53
CA TRP A 64 -3.73 -2.04 2.56
C TRP A 64 -3.31 -3.42 2.09
N SER A 65 -2.19 -3.45 1.40
CA SER A 65 -1.39 -4.62 1.10
C SER A 65 -0.69 -5.16 2.37
N ALA A 66 -0.08 -6.34 2.27
CA ALA A 66 0.82 -6.80 3.32
C ALA A 66 2.10 -5.94 3.32
N PRO A 67 2.56 -5.41 4.47
CA PRO A 67 3.76 -4.59 4.53
C PRO A 67 5.04 -5.43 4.49
N THR A 68 6.15 -4.82 4.09
CA THR A 68 7.51 -5.37 4.25
C THR A 68 8.41 -4.31 4.85
N ILE A 69 9.30 -4.71 5.75
CA ILE A 69 10.26 -3.81 6.42
C ILE A 69 11.67 -4.22 6.02
N ASP A 70 12.52 -3.27 5.68
CA ASP A 70 13.92 -3.52 5.36
C ASP A 70 14.87 -3.37 6.58
N SER A 71 16.17 -3.57 6.35
CA SER A 71 17.19 -3.46 7.39
C SER A 71 17.43 -2.04 7.92
N SER A 72 16.97 -1.01 7.23
CA SER A 72 16.98 0.38 7.73
C SER A 72 15.76 0.71 8.58
N GLY A 73 14.76 -0.17 8.61
CA GLY A 73 13.48 0.09 9.26
C GLY A 73 12.48 0.85 8.38
N THR A 74 12.73 0.97 7.07
CA THR A 74 11.76 1.53 6.14
C THR A 74 10.65 0.53 5.89
N VAL A 75 9.41 0.96 6.07
CA VAL A 75 8.20 0.17 5.82
C VAL A 75 7.72 0.42 4.39
N PHE A 76 7.44 -0.65 3.66
CA PHE A 76 6.93 -0.63 2.29
C PHE A 76 5.55 -1.26 2.23
N ILE A 77 4.57 -0.57 1.65
CA ILE A 77 3.17 -1.00 1.66
C ILE A 77 2.36 -0.34 0.54
N GLY A 78 1.44 -1.09 -0.06
CA GLY A 78 0.54 -0.61 -1.11
C GLY A 78 -0.86 -0.30 -0.60
N SER A 79 -1.51 0.70 -1.19
CA SER A 79 -2.87 1.12 -0.85
C SER A 79 -3.91 0.63 -1.86
N GLU A 80 -5.17 0.51 -1.41
CA GLU A 80 -6.32 0.32 -2.31
C GLU A 80 -6.53 1.47 -3.30
N GLU A 81 -6.03 2.65 -2.97
CA GLU A 81 -6.20 3.85 -3.78
C GLU A 81 -5.21 3.95 -4.95
N GLY A 82 -4.26 3.00 -5.06
CA GLY A 82 -3.24 2.94 -6.13
C GLY A 82 -1.82 3.29 -5.72
N PRO A 83 -1.58 4.25 -4.78
CA PRO A 83 -0.25 4.54 -4.29
C PRO A 83 0.44 3.37 -3.57
N PHE A 84 1.73 3.20 -3.85
CA PHE A 84 2.68 2.42 -3.08
C PHE A 84 3.59 3.34 -2.28
N PHE A 85 3.76 3.07 -0.99
CA PHE A 85 4.48 3.93 -0.05
C PHE A 85 5.77 3.28 0.45
N SER A 86 6.79 4.11 0.67
CA SER A 86 7.88 3.81 1.60
C SER A 86 7.86 4.83 2.74
N LEU A 87 7.89 4.34 3.98
CA LEU A 87 7.62 5.10 5.19
C LEU A 87 8.77 4.90 6.19
N ARG A 88 9.35 5.98 6.69
CA ARG A 88 10.36 5.95 7.76
C ARG A 88 10.39 7.27 8.51
N ASP A 89 10.30 7.21 9.82
CA ASP A 89 10.45 8.37 10.70
C ASP A 89 11.96 8.64 10.87
N GLU A 90 12.51 9.48 9.98
CA GLU A 90 13.95 9.77 9.96
C GLU A 90 14.34 10.73 11.08
N ASN A 91 13.41 11.58 11.51
CA ASN A 91 13.68 12.64 12.47
C ASN A 91 13.31 12.23 13.92
N GLY A 92 12.47 11.23 14.11
CA GLY A 92 12.08 10.66 15.40
C GLY A 92 11.00 11.44 16.15
N ASP A 93 10.20 12.26 15.48
CA ASP A 93 9.11 13.05 16.08
C ASP A 93 7.76 12.33 16.11
N GLY A 94 7.67 11.12 15.54
CA GLY A 94 6.48 10.31 15.51
C GLY A 94 5.46 10.68 14.44
N VAL A 95 5.77 11.64 13.56
CA VAL A 95 4.88 12.17 12.53
C VAL A 95 5.51 11.96 11.14
N LEU A 96 4.88 11.13 10.31
CA LEU A 96 5.39 10.87 8.96
C LEU A 96 4.88 11.91 7.96
N GLU A 97 5.72 12.89 7.64
CA GLU A 97 5.38 13.98 6.72
C GLU A 97 6.51 14.31 5.72
N GLY A 98 6.12 14.74 4.53
CA GLY A 98 7.07 15.23 3.52
C GLY A 98 7.91 14.16 2.81
N GLY A 99 8.68 14.61 1.82
CA GLY A 99 9.35 13.71 0.86
C GLY A 99 10.55 12.92 1.42
N ASN A 100 11.06 13.29 2.60
CA ASN A 100 12.18 12.60 3.22
C ASN A 100 11.74 11.34 3.97
N GLU A 101 10.51 11.34 4.50
CA GLU A 101 9.97 10.26 5.34
C GLU A 101 8.92 9.43 4.61
N VAL A 102 8.23 10.07 3.67
CA VAL A 102 7.21 9.45 2.83
C VAL A 102 7.62 9.60 1.37
N SER A 103 7.92 8.48 0.71
CA SER A 103 8.00 8.41 -0.75
C SER A 103 6.86 7.60 -1.31
N THR A 104 6.39 7.96 -2.51
CA THR A 104 5.20 7.37 -3.13
C THR A 104 5.45 7.04 -4.60
N TYR A 105 4.90 5.92 -5.06
CA TYR A 105 4.80 5.55 -6.47
C TYR A 105 3.34 5.24 -6.80
N ASP A 106 2.76 5.92 -7.80
CA ASP A 106 1.40 5.62 -8.26
C ASP A 106 1.44 4.44 -9.25
N ALA A 107 0.88 3.30 -8.84
CA ALA A 107 0.80 2.11 -9.70
C ALA A 107 -0.42 2.15 -10.63
N GLU A 108 -1.29 3.16 -10.54
CA GLU A 108 -2.55 3.30 -11.28
C GLU A 108 -3.57 2.15 -11.06
N ALA A 109 -3.24 1.19 -10.17
CA ALA A 109 -4.05 0.05 -9.80
C ALA A 109 -3.78 -0.30 -8.33
N CYS A 110 -4.78 -0.84 -7.64
CA CYS A 110 -4.69 -1.13 -6.21
C CYS A 110 -3.71 -2.26 -5.88
N PHE A 111 -3.34 -2.32 -4.59
CA PHE A 111 -2.64 -3.45 -3.99
C PHE A 111 -3.58 -4.26 -3.10
N ALA A 112 -4.26 -5.26 -3.69
CA ALA A 112 -5.16 -6.13 -2.94
C ALA A 112 -4.41 -6.84 -1.79
N GLY A 113 -5.05 -6.94 -0.63
CA GLY A 113 -4.42 -7.13 0.69
C GLY A 113 -3.50 -8.33 0.95
N SER A 114 -3.21 -9.17 -0.04
CA SER A 114 -2.21 -10.23 0.05
C SER A 114 -0.93 -9.92 -0.75
N SER A 115 -0.86 -8.76 -1.40
CA SER A 115 0.30 -8.36 -2.20
C SER A 115 1.38 -7.79 -1.28
N SER A 116 2.42 -8.56 -0.99
CA SER A 116 3.57 -8.08 -0.21
C SER A 116 4.70 -7.65 -1.15
N PRO A 117 5.40 -6.54 -0.87
CA PRO A 117 6.66 -6.23 -1.53
C PRO A 117 7.69 -7.34 -1.31
N ALA A 118 8.47 -7.65 -2.33
CA ALA A 118 9.63 -8.52 -2.22
C ALA A 118 10.90 -7.67 -2.32
N ILE A 119 11.75 -7.71 -1.30
CA ILE A 119 13.00 -6.94 -1.25
C ILE A 119 14.18 -7.89 -1.40
N GLY A 120 14.98 -7.67 -2.44
CA GLY A 120 16.27 -8.31 -2.67
C GLY A 120 17.42 -7.33 -2.49
N ARG A 121 18.66 -7.82 -2.62
CA ARG A 121 19.88 -7.00 -2.40
C ARG A 121 19.99 -5.76 -3.31
N GLN A 122 19.47 -5.84 -4.54
CA GLN A 122 19.57 -4.77 -5.55
C GLN A 122 18.25 -4.49 -6.26
N MET A 123 17.15 -5.05 -5.75
CA MET A 123 15.86 -4.93 -6.40
C MET A 123 14.72 -4.98 -5.40
N MET A 124 13.62 -4.36 -5.78
CA MET A 124 12.32 -4.53 -5.13
C MET A 124 11.29 -4.90 -6.19
N ALA A 125 10.43 -5.87 -5.90
CA ALA A 125 9.31 -6.21 -6.75
C ALA A 125 7.99 -6.01 -5.98
N ILE A 126 7.01 -5.39 -6.63
CA ILE A 126 5.66 -5.20 -6.08
C ILE A 126 4.63 -5.58 -7.15
N ALA A 127 3.54 -6.20 -6.73
CA ALA A 127 2.46 -6.58 -7.62
C ALA A 127 1.20 -5.80 -7.26
N SER A 128 0.69 -5.00 -8.19
CA SER A 128 -0.69 -4.51 -8.14
C SER A 128 -1.62 -5.59 -8.71
N ILE A 129 -2.92 -5.32 -8.73
CA ILE A 129 -3.89 -6.22 -9.37
C ILE A 129 -3.71 -6.34 -10.89
N ASP A 130 -3.02 -5.38 -11.52
CA ASP A 130 -2.90 -5.30 -12.98
C ASP A 130 -1.46 -5.50 -13.48
N ALA A 131 -0.43 -5.29 -12.64
CA ALA A 131 0.95 -5.33 -13.09
C ALA A 131 1.97 -5.73 -12.00
N LEU A 132 3.11 -6.24 -12.45
CA LEU A 132 4.32 -6.42 -11.65
C LEU A 132 5.30 -5.28 -11.96
N TYR A 133 5.75 -4.58 -10.93
CA TYR A 133 6.76 -3.53 -11.03
C TYR A 133 8.04 -4.00 -10.37
N VAL A 134 9.17 -3.75 -11.02
CA VAL A 134 10.50 -4.09 -10.50
C VAL A 134 11.37 -2.85 -10.50
N PHE A 135 11.84 -2.46 -9.32
CA PHE A 135 12.70 -1.31 -9.10
C PHE A 135 14.14 -1.78 -8.91
N LYS A 136 15.08 -1.04 -9.49
CA LYS A 136 16.49 -1.16 -9.15
C LYS A 136 16.75 -0.37 -7.86
N ARG A 137 17.49 -0.98 -6.94
CA ARG A 137 17.88 -0.36 -5.66
C ARG A 137 19.31 0.16 -5.70
#